data_AF-A0A947E0B5-F1
#
_entry.id   AF-A0A947E0B5-F1
#
_cell.length_a   1.000
_cell.length_b   1.000
_cell.length_c   1.000
_cell.angle_alpha   90.00
_cell.angle_beta   90.00
_cell.angle_gamma   90.00
#
_symmetry.space_group_name_H-M   'P 1'
#
loop_
_entity.id
_entity.type
_entity.pdbx_description
1 polymer ?
#
loop_
_entity_poly.entity_id
_entity_poly.type
_entity_poly.pdbx_seq_one_letter_code
_entity_poly.pdbx_strand_id
1 'polypeptide(L)'
;MHITTLIPAYKPNYLTELLQCLRLQTRPARQIIFSDDSPNGEFRAALFSDAMAPLRAGLDIECVEGPRKGGGYANMLHLLKVWDQRSELFHLMLDDDVCYPEFYERHLIAHA
;
A
#
# COMPACT_ATOMS: atom_id res chain seq x y z
N MET A 1 4.81 -10.62 15.19
CA MET A 1 3.68 -9.97 14.52
C MET A 1 4.17 -8.84 13.66
N HIS A 2 3.89 -8.95 12.37
CA HIS A 2 4.19 -7.95 11.35
C HIS A 2 2.90 -7.64 10.58
N ILE A 3 2.83 -6.44 10.02
CA ILE A 3 1.75 -6.00 9.15
C ILE A 3 2.30 -5.86 7.74
N THR A 4 1.57 -6.39 6.75
CA THR A 4 1.73 -6.02 5.34
C THR A 4 0.59 -5.08 4.95
N THR A 5 0.92 -3.94 4.34
CA THR A 5 -0.08 -2.99 3.86
C THR A 5 -0.46 -3.32 2.42
N LEU A 6 -1.76 -3.44 2.15
CA LEU A 6 -2.33 -3.80 0.85
C LEU A 6 -3.11 -2.60 0.31
N ILE A 7 -2.71 -2.10 -0.87
CA ILE A 7 -3.25 -0.85 -1.43
C ILE A 7 -3.79 -1.10 -2.84
N PRO A 8 -5.12 -1.11 -3.05
CA PRO A 8 -5.69 -1.10 -4.39
C PRO A 8 -5.43 0.28 -4.98
N ALA A 9 -4.71 0.34 -6.09
CA ALA A 9 -4.19 1.57 -6.63
C ALA A 9 -4.83 1.93 -7.98
N TYR A 10 -5.23 3.20 -8.11
CA TYR A 10 -5.84 3.75 -9.32
C TYR A 10 -5.53 5.24 -9.51
N LYS A 11 -5.46 6.03 -8.43
CA LYS A 11 -5.36 7.50 -8.43
C LYS A 11 -3.94 7.97 -8.07
N PRO A 12 -3.11 8.38 -9.05
CA PRO A 12 -1.75 8.84 -8.75
C PRO A 12 -1.68 10.18 -7.98
N ASN A 13 -2.76 10.95 -7.94
CA ASN A 13 -2.77 12.31 -7.37
C ASN A 13 -2.54 12.36 -5.85
N TYR A 14 -2.78 11.27 -5.13
CA TYR A 14 -2.66 11.19 -3.66
C TYR A 14 -1.35 10.52 -3.20
N LEU A 15 -0.48 10.19 -4.15
CA LEU A 15 0.69 9.36 -3.90
C LEU A 15 1.68 10.01 -2.92
N THR A 16 1.80 11.34 -2.95
CA THR A 16 2.68 12.08 -2.03
C THR A 16 2.24 11.88 -0.59
N GLU A 17 0.97 12.16 -0.30
CA GLU A 17 0.36 12.03 1.02
C GLU A 17 0.38 10.58 1.50
N LEU A 18 0.07 9.64 0.61
CA LEU A 18 0.08 8.20 0.89
C LEU A 18 1.48 7.70 1.27
N LEU A 19 2.50 7.97 0.46
CA LEU A 19 3.86 7.54 0.77
C LEU A 19 4.39 8.22 2.03
N GLN A 20 4.05 9.50 2.24
CA GLN A 20 4.45 10.23 3.43
C GLN A 20 3.85 9.64 4.70
N CYS A 21 2.56 9.29 4.72
CA CYS A 21 1.96 8.70 5.93
C CYS A 21 2.50 7.29 6.22
N LEU A 22 2.83 6.49 5.18
CA LEU A 22 3.45 5.18 5.33
C LEU A 22 4.88 5.27 5.86
N ARG A 23 5.65 6.26 5.40
CA ARG A 23 7.03 6.50 5.85
C ARG A 23 7.12 7.04 7.28
N LEU A 24 6.14 7.82 7.71
CA LEU A 24 6.15 8.46 9.04
C LEU A 24 5.63 7.54 10.16
N GLN A 25 5.35 6.27 9.88
CA GLN A 25 4.90 5.33 10.91
C GLN A 25 5.97 5.15 11.99
N THR A 26 5.59 5.27 13.26
CA THR A 26 6.48 5.01 14.40
C THR A 26 6.99 3.57 14.39
N ARG A 27 6.14 2.66 13.91
CA ARG A 27 6.48 1.28 13.60
C ARG A 27 6.08 0.96 12.15
N PRO A 28 7.01 0.85 11.21
CA PRO A 28 6.66 0.66 9.79
C PRO A 28 6.03 -0.72 9.55
N ALA A 29 5.20 -0.80 8.51
CA ALA A 29 4.79 -2.07 7.94
C ALA A 29 6.02 -2.83 7.42
N ARG A 30 5.96 -4.16 7.44
CA ARG A 30 7.05 -5.02 6.93
C ARG A 30 7.18 -4.89 5.42
N GLN A 31 6.06 -4.82 4.71
CA GLN A 31 5.97 -4.72 3.27
C GLN A 31 4.74 -3.90 2.90
N ILE A 32 4.79 -3.19 1.78
CA ILE A 32 3.66 -2.50 1.16
C ILE A 32 3.46 -3.10 -0.23
N ILE A 33 2.26 -3.60 -0.50
CA ILE A 33 1.89 -4.18 -1.79
C ILE A 33 0.83 -3.28 -2.43
N PHE A 34 1.18 -2.67 -3.55
CA PHE A 34 0.24 -1.97 -4.43
C PHE A 34 -0.25 -2.92 -5.51
N SER A 35 -1.52 -2.84 -5.85
CA SER A 35 -2.10 -3.51 -7.03
C SER A 35 -2.65 -2.44 -7.97
N ASP A 36 -1.87 -2.13 -9.01
CA ASP A 36 -2.16 -1.07 -9.96
C ASP A 36 -3.26 -1.49 -10.95
N ASP A 37 -4.44 -0.90 -10.76
CA ASP A 37 -5.63 -1.11 -11.58
C ASP A 37 -5.88 0.06 -12.56
N SER A 38 -4.93 0.99 -12.69
CA SER A 38 -5.04 2.08 -13.64
C SER A 38 -5.02 1.57 -15.09
N PRO A 39 -5.78 2.18 -16.01
CA PRO A 39 -6.00 1.64 -17.35
C PRO A 39 -4.71 1.37 -18.14
N ASN A 40 -3.70 2.25 -18.02
CA ASN A 40 -2.44 2.15 -18.74
C ASN A 40 -1.21 2.06 -17.81
N GLY A 41 -1.41 1.74 -16.53
CA GLY A 41 -0.32 1.65 -15.55
C GLY A 41 0.21 3.02 -15.11
N GLU A 42 -0.61 4.07 -15.21
CA GLU A 42 -0.26 5.42 -14.81
C GLU A 42 0.12 5.51 -13.33
N PHE A 43 -0.52 4.73 -12.46
CA PHE A 43 -0.18 4.71 -11.04
C PHE A 43 1.22 4.14 -10.82
N ARG A 44 1.55 2.98 -11.40
CA ARG A 44 2.90 2.40 -11.30
C ARG A 44 3.93 3.34 -11.89
N ALA A 45 3.65 3.96 -13.03
CA ALA A 45 4.56 4.94 -13.63
C ALA A 45 4.84 6.12 -12.66
N ALA A 46 3.81 6.66 -12.01
CA ALA A 46 3.96 7.71 -11.01
C ALA A 46 4.73 7.24 -9.77
N LEU A 47 4.35 6.07 -9.22
CA LEU A 47 5.02 5.43 -8.07
C LEU A 47 6.51 5.27 -8.31
N PHE A 48 6.91 4.80 -9.50
CA PHE A 48 8.31 4.54 -9.81
C PHE A 48 9.09 5.73 -10.39
N SER A 49 8.47 6.91 -10.48
CA SER A 49 9.12 8.14 -10.98
C SER A 49 10.25 8.65 -10.07
N ASP A 50 11.15 9.44 -10.65
CA ASP A 50 12.25 10.10 -9.92
C ASP A 50 11.72 11.08 -8.86
N ALA A 51 10.60 11.75 -9.15
CA ALA A 51 9.95 12.67 -8.22
C ALA A 51 9.53 11.98 -6.91
N MET A 52 9.18 10.69 -6.97
CA MET A 52 8.75 9.90 -5.83
C MET A 52 9.89 9.13 -5.15
N ALA A 53 11.10 9.12 -5.73
CA ALA A 53 12.24 8.38 -5.18
C ALA A 53 12.56 8.75 -3.71
N PRO A 54 12.55 10.03 -3.29
CA PRO A 54 12.79 10.38 -1.90
C PRO A 54 11.73 9.82 -0.95
N LEU A 55 10.46 9.77 -1.36
CA LEU A 55 9.35 9.30 -0.52
C LEU A 55 9.32 7.77 -0.41
N ARG A 56 9.76 7.06 -1.45
CA ARG A 56 9.90 5.60 -1.43
C ARG A 56 11.13 5.09 -0.69
N ALA A 57 12.14 5.93 -0.49
CA ALA A 57 13.38 5.53 0.15
C ALA A 57 13.11 4.96 1.56
N GLY A 58 13.54 3.70 1.78
CA GLY A 58 13.35 2.99 3.04
C GLY A 58 12.02 2.23 3.17
N LEU A 59 11.13 2.31 2.19
CA LEU A 59 9.91 1.51 2.13
C LEU A 59 10.15 0.22 1.31
N ASP A 60 9.76 -0.93 1.85
CA ASP A 60 9.74 -2.19 1.11
C ASP A 60 8.46 -2.27 0.27
N ILE A 61 8.55 -1.91 -1.01
CA ILE A 61 7.41 -1.74 -1.92
C ILE A 61 7.42 -2.81 -3.02
N GLU A 62 6.31 -3.54 -3.12
CA GLU A 62 5.95 -4.36 -4.27
C GLU A 62 4.78 -3.71 -5.01
N CYS A 63 4.82 -3.69 -6.35
CA CYS A 63 3.73 -3.16 -7.16
C CYS A 63 3.39 -4.19 -8.25
N VAL A 64 2.23 -4.82 -8.11
CA VAL A 64 1.71 -5.81 -9.04
C VAL A 64 0.67 -5.20 -9.97
N GLU A 65 0.42 -5.89 -11.07
CA GLU A 65 -0.64 -5.53 -12.01
C GLU A 65 -2.01 -5.97 -11.44
N GLY A 66 -2.96 -5.04 -11.40
CA GLY A 66 -4.32 -5.30 -10.98
C GLY A 66 -5.18 -5.98 -12.06
N PRO A 67 -6.37 -6.47 -11.70
CA PRO A 67 -7.26 -7.20 -12.62
C PRO A 67 -7.85 -6.36 -13.77
N ARG A 68 -7.84 -5.02 -13.66
CA ARG A 68 -8.45 -4.00 -14.54
C ARG A 68 -9.94 -4.18 -14.84
N LYS A 69 -10.59 -5.10 -14.13
CA LYS A 69 -11.98 -5.51 -14.32
C LYS A 69 -12.60 -5.80 -12.96
N GLY A 70 -13.88 -5.45 -12.81
CA GLY A 70 -14.62 -5.67 -11.55
C GLY A 70 -14.43 -4.58 -10.49
N GLY A 71 -13.71 -3.50 -10.81
CA GLY A 71 -13.56 -2.32 -9.97
C GLY A 71 -12.76 -2.55 -8.68
N GLY A 72 -12.80 -1.57 -7.78
CA GLY A 72 -11.98 -1.57 -6.56
C GLY A 72 -12.13 -2.82 -5.69
N TYR A 73 -13.35 -3.37 -5.57
CA TYR A 73 -13.57 -4.59 -4.79
C TYR A 73 -12.83 -5.81 -5.37
N ALA A 74 -12.85 -6.00 -6.70
CA ALA A 74 -12.10 -7.07 -7.33
C ALA A 74 -10.58 -6.90 -7.12
N ASN A 75 -10.09 -5.66 -7.13
CA ASN A 75 -8.70 -5.35 -6.85
C ASN A 75 -8.30 -5.66 -5.39
N MET A 76 -9.19 -5.39 -4.42
CA MET A 76 -8.98 -5.79 -3.02
C MET A 76 -8.88 -7.31 -2.87
N LEU A 77 -9.78 -8.07 -3.51
CA LEU A 77 -9.70 -9.54 -3.50
C LEU A 77 -8.44 -10.07 -4.17
N HIS A 78 -7.96 -9.39 -5.22
CA HIS A 78 -6.68 -9.69 -5.85
C HIS A 78 -5.52 -9.51 -4.87
N LEU A 79 -5.48 -8.39 -4.15
CA LEU A 79 -4.46 -8.14 -3.12
C LEU A 79 -4.44 -9.17 -2.01
N LEU A 80 -5.60 -9.64 -1.54
CA LEU A 80 -5.66 -10.70 -0.53
C LEU A 80 -5.02 -12.01 -1.03
N LYS A 81 -5.15 -12.32 -2.32
CA LYS A 81 -4.48 -13.47 -2.94
C LYS A 81 -2.98 -13.25 -3.09
N VAL A 82 -2.55 -12.04 -3.48
CA VAL A 82 -1.12 -11.69 -3.63
C VAL A 82 -0.40 -11.69 -2.28
N TRP A 83 -1.08 -11.20 -1.24
CA TRP A 83 -0.59 -11.18 0.13
C TRP A 83 -0.27 -12.58 0.65
N ASP A 84 -1.09 -13.59 0.32
CA ASP A 84 -0.83 -15.01 0.57
C ASP A 84 -0.26 -15.34 1.96
N GLN A 85 -0.81 -14.73 3.01
CA GLN A 85 -0.36 -14.93 4.41
C GLN A 85 1.13 -14.66 4.65
N ARG A 86 1.76 -13.77 3.87
CA ARG A 86 3.18 -13.35 4.03
C ARG A 86 3.49 -12.66 5.36
N SER A 87 2.47 -12.33 6.15
CA SER A 87 2.56 -11.70 7.46
C SER A 87 1.42 -12.18 8.36
N GLU A 88 1.57 -12.01 9.68
CA GLU A 88 0.55 -12.42 10.65
C GLU A 88 -0.71 -11.54 10.58
N LEU A 89 -0.55 -10.28 10.20
CA LEU A 89 -1.62 -9.31 9.99
C LEU A 89 -1.47 -8.60 8.64
N PHE A 90 -2.56 -8.05 8.12
CA PHE A 90 -2.54 -7.13 7.00
C PHE A 90 -3.38 -5.88 7.29
N HIS A 91 -3.08 -4.77 6.61
CA HIS A 91 -3.89 -3.57 6.58
C HIS A 91 -4.32 -3.32 5.13
N LEU A 92 -5.62 -3.40 4.84
CA LEU A 92 -6.18 -3.00 3.55
C LEU A 92 -6.52 -1.50 3.63
N MET A 93 -5.86 -0.68 2.82
CA MET A 93 -5.92 0.79 2.85
C MET A 93 -6.14 1.33 1.44
N LEU A 94 -7.05 2.29 1.23
CA LEU A 94 -7.27 2.87 -0.09
C LEU A 94 -6.12 3.81 -0.48
N ASP A 95 -5.98 4.07 -1.78
CA ASP A 95 -4.90 4.92 -2.32
C ASP A 95 -5.10 6.42 -2.06
N ASP A 96 -6.28 6.82 -1.57
CA ASP A 96 -6.63 8.17 -1.15
C ASP A 96 -6.81 8.31 0.38
N ASP A 97 -6.51 7.27 1.14
CA ASP A 97 -6.50 7.31 2.60
C ASP A 97 -5.16 7.84 3.15
N VAL A 98 -5.19 8.32 4.40
CA VAL A 98 -4.00 8.60 5.20
C VAL A 98 -4.18 8.04 6.61
N CYS A 99 -3.09 7.58 7.24
CA CYS A 99 -3.11 7.09 8.61
C CYS A 99 -2.16 7.89 9.52
N TYR A 100 -2.51 7.99 10.81
CA TYR A 100 -1.66 8.63 11.81
C TYR A 100 -0.36 7.85 12.02
N PRO A 101 0.74 8.51 12.45
CA PRO A 101 2.04 7.87 12.68
C PRO A 101 2.00 6.62 13.58
N GLU A 102 1.14 6.58 14.58
CA GLU A 102 1.08 5.48 15.56
C GLU A 102 0.13 4.34 15.13
N PHE A 103 -0.43 4.38 13.92
CA PHE A 103 -1.48 3.44 13.50
C PHE A 103 -1.03 1.98 13.62
N TYR A 104 0.10 1.60 13.00
CA TYR A 104 0.56 0.22 13.04
C TYR A 104 1.03 -0.21 14.43
N GLU A 105 1.66 0.68 15.19
CA GLU A 105 2.08 0.40 16.57
C GLU A 105 0.88 0.02 17.45
N ARG A 106 -0.21 0.81 17.40
CA ARG A 106 -1.42 0.57 18.18
C ARG A 106 -2.11 -0.75 17.80
N HIS A 107 -2.16 -1.07 16.51
CA HIS A 107 -2.76 -2.34 16.06
C HIS A 107 -1.92 -3.54 16.48
N LEU A 108 -0.59 -3.43 16.43
CA LEU A 108 0.29 -4.50 16.89
C LEU A 108 0.18 -4.74 18.40
N ILE A 109 -0.12 -3.71 19.20
CA ILE A 109 -0.42 -3.85 20.64
C ILE A 109 -1.79 -4.51 20.85
N ALA A 110 -2.82 -4.10 20.10
CA ALA A 110 -4.19 -4.58 20.28
C ALA A 110 -4.38 -6.06 19.88
N HIS A 111 -3.50 -6.57 19.02
CA HIS A 111 -3.57 -7.94 18.49
C HIS A 111 -2.44 -8.87 19.00
N ALA A 112 -1.63 -8.40 19.97
CA ALA A 112 -0.62 -9.19 20.67
C ALA A 112 -1.26 -10.05 21.77
#